data_AF-A0AB34HFB8-F1
#
_entry.id   AF-A0AB34HFB8-F1
#
_cell.length_a   1.000
_cell.length_b   1.000
_cell.length_c   1.000
_cell.angle_alpha   90.00
_cell.angle_beta   90.00
_cell.angle_gamma   90.00
#
_symmetry.space_group_name_H-M   'P 1'
#
loop_
_entity.id
_entity.type
_entity.pdbx_description
1 polymer ?
#
loop_
_entity_poly.entity_id
_entity_poly.type
_entity_poly.pdbx_seq_one_letter_code
_entity_poly.pdbx_strand_id
1 'polypeptide(L)'
;MRYTPAQQGVAFNSGAKQRVIRMVEMQKDPMEPPRFKINKKIPRGPPSPPAPVMHSPSRKMTVKEQQEWKIPPYISNWKNAKGYTVPLDKRLAADGRGLQTVHINENFAKLAETLYIADRKAREAVETRAQERKREKDGSKRKGET
;
A
#
# COMPACT_ATOMS: atom_id res chain seq x y z
N MET A 1 4.61 -35.99 -50.43
CA MET A 1 3.88 -36.81 -49.44
C MET A 1 3.19 -37.97 -50.14
N ARG A 2 3.29 -39.20 -49.61
CA ARG A 2 2.49 -40.34 -50.09
C ARG A 2 1.27 -40.50 -49.19
N TYR A 3 0.09 -40.58 -49.78
CA TYR A 3 -1.18 -40.63 -49.06
C TYR A 3 -1.98 -41.86 -49.49
N THR A 4 -2.49 -42.59 -48.49
CA THR A 4 -3.45 -43.69 -48.68
C THR A 4 -4.83 -43.18 -48.30
N PRO A 5 -5.76 -43.03 -49.24
CA PRO A 5 -7.13 -42.64 -48.91
C PRO A 5 -7.80 -43.69 -48.02
N ALA A 6 -8.53 -43.22 -46.99
CA ALA A 6 -9.33 -44.09 -46.11
C ALA A 6 -10.58 -44.64 -46.80
N GLN A 7 -11.20 -43.84 -47.68
CA GLN A 7 -12.24 -44.30 -48.58
C GLN A 7 -11.60 -44.94 -49.82
N GLN A 8 -11.83 -46.22 -50.01
CA GLN A 8 -11.29 -47.01 -51.12
C GLN A 8 -12.44 -47.61 -51.94
N GLY A 9 -12.23 -47.69 -53.24
CA GLY A 9 -13.15 -48.32 -54.18
C GLY A 9 -12.57 -48.23 -55.59
N VAL A 10 -12.97 -49.15 -56.47
CA VAL A 10 -12.43 -49.24 -57.83
C VAL A 10 -12.74 -47.99 -58.65
N ALA A 11 -13.86 -47.31 -58.34
CA ALA A 11 -14.25 -46.04 -58.94
C ALA A 11 -13.43 -44.83 -58.43
N PHE A 12 -12.65 -44.98 -57.35
CA PHE A 12 -11.87 -43.90 -56.75
C PHE A 12 -10.37 -44.04 -57.06
N ASN A 13 -9.69 -42.90 -57.20
CA ASN A 13 -8.24 -42.83 -57.44
C ASN A 13 -7.76 -43.69 -58.63
N SER A 14 -8.59 -43.83 -59.67
CA SER A 14 -8.31 -44.68 -60.84
C SER A 14 -7.90 -46.11 -60.49
N GLY A 15 -8.43 -46.66 -59.39
CA GLY A 15 -8.08 -47.99 -58.87
C GLY A 15 -6.73 -48.07 -58.15
N ALA A 16 -5.96 -46.99 -58.07
CA ALA A 16 -4.70 -46.95 -57.35
C ALA A 16 -4.95 -46.88 -55.83
N LYS A 17 -4.26 -47.75 -55.09
CA LYS A 17 -4.38 -47.81 -53.62
C LYS A 17 -3.84 -46.56 -52.93
N GLN A 18 -2.88 -45.87 -53.54
CA GLN A 18 -2.20 -44.71 -52.97
C GLN A 18 -1.98 -43.64 -54.02
N ARG A 19 -1.79 -42.40 -53.56
CA ARG A 19 -1.44 -41.25 -54.40
C ARG A 19 -0.24 -40.50 -53.84
N VAL A 20 0.56 -39.92 -54.71
CA VAL A 20 1.70 -39.08 -54.33
C VAL A 20 1.31 -37.63 -54.59
N ILE A 21 1.35 -36.82 -53.53
CA ILE A 21 1.02 -35.39 -53.56
C ILE A 21 2.31 -34.61 -53.36
N ARG A 22 2.62 -33.72 -54.31
CA ARG A 22 3.68 -32.72 -54.16
C ARG A 22 3.06 -31.47 -53.56
N MET A 23 3.25 -31.29 -52.26
CA MET A 23 2.89 -30.04 -51.59
C MET A 23 4.01 -29.03 -51.84
N VAL A 24 3.65 -27.83 -52.27
CA VAL A 24 4.56 -26.69 -52.42
C VAL A 24 3.95 -25.54 -51.62
N GLU A 25 4.79 -24.82 -50.88
CA GLU A 25 4.35 -23.62 -50.15
C GLU A 25 3.92 -22.54 -51.16
N MET A 26 2.79 -21.90 -50.89
CA MET A 26 2.31 -20.79 -51.73
C MET A 26 3.21 -19.57 -51.49
N GLN A 27 3.70 -18.95 -52.57
CA GLN A 27 4.50 -17.73 -52.47
C GLN A 27 3.68 -16.63 -51.77
N LYS A 28 4.23 -16.08 -50.69
CA LYS A 28 3.61 -15.00 -49.92
C LYS A 28 4.05 -13.64 -50.45
N ASP A 29 3.10 -12.73 -50.67
CA ASP A 29 3.37 -11.37 -51.10
C ASP A 29 3.96 -10.56 -49.93
N PRO A 30 5.16 -9.97 -50.07
CA PRO A 30 5.76 -9.15 -49.02
C PRO A 30 5.01 -7.85 -48.73
N MET A 31 4.14 -7.38 -49.63
CA MET A 31 3.38 -6.13 -49.49
C MET A 31 1.93 -6.36 -49.03
N GLU A 32 1.52 -7.61 -48.81
CA GLU A 32 0.15 -7.92 -48.43
C GLU A 32 -0.13 -7.65 -46.94
N PRO A 33 -1.18 -6.86 -46.60
CA PRO A 33 -1.55 -6.60 -45.22
C PRO A 33 -2.20 -7.81 -44.52
N PRO A 34 -2.32 -7.81 -43.18
CA PRO A 34 -2.94 -8.90 -42.44
C PRO A 34 -4.40 -9.15 -42.87
N ARG A 35 -4.71 -10.39 -43.28
CA ARG A 35 -6.05 -10.77 -43.79
C ARG A 35 -7.14 -10.89 -42.72
N PHE A 36 -6.78 -11.14 -41.46
CA PHE A 36 -7.73 -11.47 -40.40
C PHE A 36 -7.58 -10.57 -39.18
N LYS A 37 -8.70 -10.30 -38.51
CA LYS A 37 -8.74 -9.62 -37.22
C LYS A 37 -8.29 -10.56 -36.10
N ILE A 38 -7.13 -10.30 -35.52
CA ILE A 38 -6.53 -11.14 -34.44
C ILE A 38 -7.04 -10.70 -33.04
N ASN A 39 -7.68 -9.53 -32.94
CA ASN A 39 -8.11 -8.94 -31.66
C ASN A 39 -9.39 -9.56 -31.06
N LYS A 40 -9.81 -10.75 -31.50
CA LYS A 40 -10.98 -11.44 -30.94
C LYS A 40 -10.64 -11.92 -29.53
N LYS A 41 -11.21 -11.28 -28.51
CA LYS A 41 -11.07 -11.70 -27.11
C LYS A 41 -11.99 -12.89 -26.84
N ILE A 42 -11.40 -14.02 -26.48
CA ILE A 42 -12.11 -15.23 -26.07
C ILE A 42 -11.87 -15.50 -24.58
N PRO A 43 -12.85 -16.07 -23.85
CA PRO A 43 -12.63 -16.53 -22.48
C PRO A 43 -11.48 -17.54 -22.43
N ARG A 44 -10.82 -17.63 -21.27
CA ARG A 44 -9.79 -18.65 -21.04
C ARG A 44 -10.44 -20.03 -21.19
N GLY A 45 -9.79 -20.92 -21.94
CA GLY A 45 -10.21 -22.31 -22.07
C GLY A 45 -10.15 -23.06 -20.74
N PRO A 46 -10.72 -24.28 -20.69
CA PRO A 46 -10.64 -25.11 -19.48
C PRO A 46 -9.18 -25.40 -19.12
N PRO A 47 -8.85 -25.51 -17.82
CA PRO A 47 -7.53 -25.99 -17.40
C PRO A 47 -7.35 -27.46 -17.83
N SER A 48 -6.11 -27.94 -17.78
CA SER A 48 -5.86 -29.38 -17.83
C SER A 48 -6.61 -30.09 -16.70
N PRO A 49 -6.95 -31.39 -16.85
CA PRO A 49 -7.51 -32.17 -15.75
C PRO A 49 -6.69 -31.97 -14.46
N PRO A 50 -7.33 -31.72 -13.30
CA PRO A 50 -6.61 -31.44 -12.07
C PRO A 50 -5.78 -32.65 -11.68
N ALA A 51 -4.48 -32.44 -11.51
CA ALA A 51 -3.58 -33.50 -11.06
C ALA A 51 -3.96 -33.93 -9.63
N PRO A 52 -3.85 -35.22 -9.28
CA PRO A 52 -4.04 -35.67 -7.91
C PRO A 52 -3.06 -34.98 -6.96
N VAL A 53 -3.57 -34.36 -5.90
CA VAL A 53 -2.74 -33.69 -4.89
C VAL A 53 -2.46 -34.65 -3.74
N MET A 54 -1.22 -35.16 -3.68
CA MET A 54 -0.78 -36.14 -2.69
C MET A 54 -0.33 -35.47 -1.39
N HIS A 55 -1.30 -34.96 -0.62
CA HIS A 55 -1.03 -34.42 0.72
C HIS A 55 -0.80 -35.55 1.75
N SER A 56 -0.09 -35.23 2.83
CA SER A 56 -0.16 -36.05 4.05
C SER A 56 -1.54 -35.93 4.70
N PRO A 57 -1.93 -36.84 5.62
CA PRO A 57 -3.18 -36.71 6.36
C PRO A 57 -3.31 -35.33 7.02
N SER A 58 -4.49 -34.71 6.93
CA SER A 58 -4.73 -33.37 7.49
C SER A 58 -4.45 -33.36 9.00
N ARG A 59 -3.66 -32.39 9.47
CA ARG A 59 -3.45 -32.18 10.91
C ARG A 59 -4.79 -31.80 11.56
N LYS A 60 -5.07 -32.36 12.74
CA LYS A 60 -6.27 -32.01 13.50
C LYS A 60 -6.10 -30.60 14.10
N MET A 61 -6.91 -29.67 13.62
CA MET A 61 -6.96 -28.31 14.16
C MET A 61 -7.67 -28.31 15.51
N THR A 62 -7.12 -27.62 16.50
CA THR A 62 -7.83 -27.41 17.78
C THR A 62 -8.75 -26.19 17.70
N VAL A 63 -9.83 -26.17 18.48
CA VAL A 63 -10.75 -25.02 18.53
C VAL A 63 -10.03 -23.75 19.00
N LYS A 64 -9.09 -23.89 19.95
CA LYS A 64 -8.27 -22.78 20.44
C LYS A 64 -7.46 -22.14 19.32
N GLU A 65 -6.73 -22.96 18.55
CA GLU A 65 -5.92 -22.49 17.43
C GLU A 65 -6.80 -21.77 16.39
N GLN A 66 -7.96 -22.33 16.07
CA GLN A 66 -8.88 -21.70 15.12
C GLN A 66 -9.40 -20.33 15.60
N GLN A 67 -9.61 -20.16 16.90
CA GLN A 67 -10.05 -18.89 17.50
C GLN A 67 -8.93 -17.84 17.54
N GLU A 68 -7.69 -18.26 17.79
CA GLU A 68 -6.51 -17.38 17.82
C GLU A 68 -6.23 -16.77 16.45
N TRP A 69 -6.52 -17.51 15.38
CA TRP A 69 -6.41 -17.02 13.99
C TRP A 69 -7.66 -16.30 13.48
N LYS A 70 -8.65 -16.01 14.34
CA LYS A 70 -9.83 -15.24 13.93
C LYS A 70 -9.49 -13.76 13.79
N ILE A 71 -9.33 -13.33 12.54
CA ILE A 71 -9.04 -11.93 12.20
C ILE A 71 -10.27 -11.04 12.50
N PRO A 72 -10.15 -10.01 13.34
CA PRO A 72 -11.23 -9.06 13.59
C PRO A 72 -11.61 -8.26 12.33
N PRO A 73 -12.87 -7.84 12.17
CA PRO A 73 -13.26 -7.00 11.04
C PRO A 73 -12.53 -5.65 11.08
N TYR A 74 -12.05 -5.19 9.93
CA TYR A 74 -11.37 -3.92 9.81
C TYR A 74 -12.38 -2.78 9.66
N ILE A 75 -12.47 -1.92 10.68
CA ILE A 75 -13.29 -0.70 10.67
C ILE A 75 -12.35 0.47 10.44
N SER A 76 -12.36 1.03 9.23
CA SER A 76 -11.44 2.11 8.88
C SER A 76 -12.00 3.48 9.29
N ASN A 77 -11.11 4.38 9.75
CA ASN A 77 -11.50 5.74 10.10
C ASN A 77 -11.76 6.64 8.88
N TRP A 78 -11.23 6.28 7.69
CA TRP A 78 -11.30 7.09 6.46
C TRP A 78 -12.28 6.59 5.40
N LYS A 79 -12.44 5.27 5.26
CA LYS A 79 -13.19 4.65 4.15
C LYS A 79 -14.35 3.80 4.68
N ASN A 80 -15.53 4.06 4.12
CA ASN A 80 -16.73 3.27 4.34
C ASN A 80 -17.44 3.06 2.99
N ALA A 81 -16.91 2.14 2.17
CA ALA A 81 -17.36 1.97 0.79
C ALA A 81 -18.85 1.57 0.68
N LYS A 82 -19.36 0.84 1.68
CA LYS A 82 -20.75 0.36 1.71
C LYS A 82 -21.67 1.24 2.58
N GLY A 83 -21.17 2.33 3.15
CA GLY A 83 -21.98 3.27 3.92
C GLY A 83 -22.60 2.69 5.21
N TYR A 84 -21.97 1.68 5.83
CA TYR A 84 -22.52 1.08 7.06
C TYR A 84 -22.58 2.08 8.21
N THR A 85 -23.67 2.04 8.98
CA THR A 85 -23.78 2.77 10.26
C THR A 85 -23.10 1.97 11.35
N VAL A 86 -21.89 2.40 11.74
CA VAL A 86 -21.08 1.73 12.77
C VAL A 86 -21.18 2.52 14.08
N PRO A 87 -21.51 1.88 15.21
CA PRO A 87 -21.55 2.55 16.50
C PRO A 87 -20.16 3.03 16.93
N LEU A 88 -20.12 4.07 17.76
CA LEU A 88 -18.88 4.76 18.10
C LEU A 88 -17.87 3.85 18.81
N ASP A 89 -18.31 3.00 19.72
CA ASP A 89 -17.46 2.04 20.44
C ASP A 89 -16.67 1.15 19.47
N LYS A 90 -17.31 0.65 18.41
CA LYS A 90 -16.66 -0.20 17.39
C LYS A 90 -15.76 0.61 16.45
N ARG A 91 -16.09 1.88 16.21
CA ARG A 91 -15.26 2.77 15.38
C ARG A 91 -13.96 3.15 16.08
N LEU A 92 -14.00 3.32 17.40
CA LEU A 92 -12.84 3.57 18.24
C LEU A 92 -12.16 2.29 18.76
N ALA A 93 -12.74 1.10 18.55
CA ALA A 93 -12.19 -0.15 19.10
C ALA A 93 -10.77 -0.47 18.61
N ALA A 94 -10.43 -0.10 17.38
CA ALA A 94 -9.09 -0.28 16.82
C ALA A 94 -8.15 0.91 17.12
N ASP A 95 -8.64 1.93 17.81
CA ASP A 95 -7.88 3.14 18.12
C ASP A 95 -7.01 2.91 19.36
N GLY A 96 -5.77 2.52 19.12
CA GLY A 96 -4.78 2.23 20.18
C GLY A 96 -4.32 3.44 20.99
N ARG A 97 -4.85 4.66 20.73
CA ARG A 97 -4.51 5.87 21.51
C ARG A 97 -4.79 5.73 23.00
N GLY A 98 -5.81 4.95 23.38
CA GLY A 98 -6.10 4.66 24.79
C GLY A 98 -5.06 3.77 25.48
N LEU A 99 -4.21 3.08 24.71
CA LEU A 99 -3.11 2.26 25.21
C LEU A 99 -1.79 3.05 25.34
N GLN A 100 -1.75 4.28 24.84
CA GLN A 100 -0.57 5.15 24.91
C GLN A 100 -0.57 5.96 26.20
N THR A 101 0.45 5.79 27.03
CA THR A 101 0.69 6.65 28.19
C THR A 101 1.55 7.84 27.81
N VAL A 102 1.10 9.05 28.14
CA VAL A 102 1.88 10.27 27.97
C VAL A 102 2.84 10.40 29.15
N HIS A 103 4.14 10.31 28.89
CA HIS A 103 5.17 10.48 29.90
C HIS A 103 5.78 11.88 29.75
N ILE A 104 5.88 12.62 30.87
CA ILE A 104 6.49 13.95 30.91
C ILE A 104 7.78 13.86 31.73
N ASN A 105 8.88 14.39 31.19
CA ASN A 105 10.19 14.40 31.84
C ASN A 105 10.27 15.52 32.90
N GLU A 106 10.84 15.24 34.07
CA GLU A 106 11.07 16.22 35.14
C GLU A 106 11.95 17.41 34.72
N ASN A 107 12.79 17.23 33.70
CA ASN A 107 13.61 18.32 33.16
C ASN A 107 12.76 19.47 32.61
N PHE A 108 11.51 19.23 32.21
CA PHE A 108 10.59 20.30 31.81
C PHE A 108 10.27 21.23 32.99
N ALA A 109 10.10 20.69 34.20
CA ALA A 109 9.87 21.49 35.40
C ALA A 109 11.12 22.31 35.76
N LYS A 110 12.30 21.66 35.77
CA LYS A 110 13.58 22.34 36.03
C LYS A 110 13.86 23.46 35.02
N LEU A 111 13.57 23.22 33.74
CA LEU A 111 13.71 24.23 32.70
C LEU A 111 12.74 25.41 32.91
N ALA A 112 11.47 25.13 33.23
CA ALA A 112 10.47 26.17 33.48
C ALA A 112 10.87 27.06 34.68
N GLU A 113 11.32 26.45 35.77
CA GLU A 113 11.77 27.17 36.96
C GLU A 113 13.02 28.02 36.70
N THR A 114 14.02 27.45 36.01
CA THR A 114 15.25 28.19 35.68
C THR A 114 14.97 29.38 34.77
N LEU A 115 14.09 29.23 33.77
CA LEU A 115 13.67 30.34 32.92
C LEU A 115 12.92 31.42 33.71
N TYR A 116 12.06 31.04 34.66
CA TYR A 116 11.35 31.99 35.52
C TYR A 116 12.31 32.80 36.41
N ILE A 117 13.30 32.13 37.00
CA ILE A 117 14.36 32.79 37.79
C ILE A 117 15.19 33.72 36.91
N ALA A 118 15.55 33.28 35.70
CA ALA A 118 16.31 34.09 34.75
C ALA A 118 15.54 35.36 34.34
N ASP A 119 14.23 35.25 34.04
CA ASP A 119 13.39 36.40 33.71
C ASP A 119 13.32 37.41 34.86
N ARG A 120 13.13 36.93 36.10
CA ARG A 120 13.10 37.80 37.28
C ARG A 120 14.41 38.59 37.44
N LYS A 121 15.54 37.90 37.36
CA LYS A 121 16.87 38.53 37.44
C LYS A 121 17.12 39.51 36.29
N ALA A 122 16.67 39.18 35.08
CA ALA A 122 16.79 40.08 33.94
C ALA A 122 16.00 41.38 34.14
N ARG A 123 14.77 41.30 34.68
CA ARG A 123 13.95 42.48 35.01
C ARG A 123 14.59 43.34 36.09
N GLU A 124 15.04 42.73 37.19
CA GLU A 124 15.76 43.43 38.26
C GLU A 124 17.01 44.17 37.73
N ALA A 125 17.79 43.52 36.85
CA ALA A 125 18.97 44.13 36.24
C ALA A 125 18.63 45.28 35.28
N VAL A 126 17.50 45.20 34.56
CA VAL A 126 17.03 46.28 33.69
C VAL A 126 16.55 47.47 34.52
N GLU A 127 15.81 47.23 35.60
CA GLU A 127 15.30 48.29 36.48
C GLU A 127 16.43 49.04 37.19
N THR A 128 17.38 48.31 37.78
CA THR A 128 18.56 48.91 38.43
C THR A 128 19.38 49.74 37.44
N ARG A 129 19.66 49.22 36.24
CA ARG A 129 20.34 49.97 35.18
C ARG A 129 19.55 51.20 34.72
N ALA A 130 18.22 51.12 34.67
CA ALA A 130 17.38 52.26 34.32
C ALA A 130 17.42 53.35 35.41
N GLN A 131 17.42 52.97 36.69
CA GLN A 131 17.56 53.89 37.81
C GLN A 131 18.94 54.57 37.83
N GLU A 132 20.02 53.82 37.61
CA GLU A 132 21.38 54.36 37.51
C GLU A 132 21.51 55.37 36.36
N ARG A 133 21.07 54.99 35.15
CA ARG A 133 21.05 55.89 33.99
C ARG A 133 20.23 57.16 34.23
N LYS A 134 19.15 57.07 35.00
CA LYS A 134 18.35 58.24 35.37
C LYS A 134 19.11 59.15 36.34
N ARG A 135 19.74 58.59 37.37
CA ARG A 135 20.60 59.34 38.32
C ARG A 135 21.77 60.02 37.63
N GLU A 136 22.45 59.33 36.72
CA GLU A 136 23.54 59.90 35.92
C GLU A 136 23.06 61.07 35.04
N LYS A 137 21.90 60.92 34.39
CA LYS A 137 21.28 61.99 33.59
C LYS A 137 20.86 63.20 34.44
N ASP A 138 20.28 62.97 35.60
CA ASP A 138 19.89 64.06 36.51
C ASP A 138 21.13 64.77 37.07
N GLY A 139 22.20 64.02 37.35
CA GLY A 139 23.49 64.56 37.78
C GLY A 139 24.21 65.36 36.68
N SER A 140 24.17 64.91 35.42
CA SER A 140 24.79 65.64 34.31
C SER A 140 24.02 66.91 33.95
N LYS A 141 22.68 66.90 34.02
CA LYS A 141 21.85 68.12 33.88
C LYS A 141 22.19 69.17 34.94
N ARG A 142 22.28 68.79 36.21
CA ARG A 142 22.63 69.72 37.31
C ARG A 142 24.01 70.35 37.16
N LYS A 143 24.98 69.66 36.55
CA LYS A 143 26.32 70.19 36.29
C LYS A 143 26.40 71.13 35.08
N GLY A 144 25.42 71.10 34.18
CA GLY A 144 25.34 71.99 33.02
C GLY A 144 24.55 73.28 33.27
N GLU A 145 23.85 73.38 34.41
CA GLU A 145 23.07 74.57 34.82
C GLU A 145 23.84 75.51 35.78
N THR A 146 25.10 75.19 36.10
CA THR A 146 26.07 76.03 36.83
C THR A 146 27.19 76.46 35.91
#